data_AF-A0A7X1KME8-F1
#
_entry.id   AF-A0A7X1KME8-F1
#
_cell.length_a   1.000
_cell.length_b   1.000
_cell.length_c   1.000
_cell.angle_alpha   90.00
_cell.angle_beta   90.00
_cell.angle_gamma   90.00
#
_symmetry.space_group_name_H-M   'P 1'
#
loop_
_entity.id
_entity.type
_entity.pdbx_description
1 polymer ?
#
loop_
_entity_poly.entity_id
_entity_poly.type
_entity_poly.pdbx_seq_one_letter_code
_entity_poly.pdbx_strand_id
1 'polypeptide(L)'
;MDGGQGTARREGAGGLSLSGRGGLSLTALVTRYCAFAALATLVNLGVQRVILLGGHAAPVFAAAIGVGTIAGLVTKYVLDKHWIFFDRARGAKAHGAKFGRYAFFGLFTTAIFWGSETVFWLAGRTDAWREAGAVLGLAVGYVVKYRLDRKFVFAPVPAGDSV
;
A
#
# COMPACT_ATOMS: atom_id res chain seq x y z
N MET A 1 -13.08 -70.98 -0.80
CA MET A 1 -13.19 -70.72 0.65
C MET A 1 -12.91 -69.25 0.85
N ASP A 2 -14.00 -68.52 1.06
CA ASP A 2 -14.08 -67.13 1.45
C ASP A 2 -13.61 -66.96 2.91
N GLY A 3 -13.06 -65.81 3.27
CA GLY A 3 -12.54 -65.61 4.62
C GLY A 3 -11.82 -64.29 4.86
N GLY A 4 -12.59 -63.21 5.02
CA GLY A 4 -12.47 -62.38 6.23
C GLY A 4 -11.54 -61.18 6.21
N GLN A 5 -12.13 -60.01 5.97
CA GLN A 5 -11.61 -58.70 6.37
C GLN A 5 -11.53 -58.56 7.91
N GLY A 6 -10.54 -57.81 8.42
CA GLY A 6 -10.41 -57.35 9.81
C GLY A 6 -9.32 -56.28 9.90
N THR A 7 -9.62 -55.03 9.56
CA THR A 7 -9.99 -53.91 10.46
C THR A 7 -8.84 -53.19 11.17
N ALA A 8 -8.85 -51.86 10.97
CA ALA A 8 -8.41 -50.80 11.87
C ALA A 8 -6.91 -50.67 12.19
N ARG A 9 -6.17 -50.01 11.29
CA ARG A 9 -4.97 -49.25 11.68
C ARG A 9 -5.27 -47.75 11.69
N ARG A 10 -5.71 -47.32 12.88
CA ARG A 10 -5.51 -46.03 13.55
C ARG A 10 -5.38 -44.78 12.66
N GLU A 11 -6.42 -43.97 12.75
CA GLU A 11 -6.45 -42.54 12.51
C GLU A 11 -5.24 -41.85 13.18
N GLY A 12 -4.23 -41.54 12.37
CA GLY A 12 -3.29 -40.47 12.69
C GLY A 12 -4.01 -39.17 12.42
N ALA A 13 -4.38 -38.45 13.48
CA ALA A 13 -4.84 -37.08 13.43
C ALA A 13 -3.76 -36.20 12.76
N GLY A 14 -3.78 -36.18 11.44
CA GLY A 14 -3.14 -35.15 10.64
C GLY A 14 -3.85 -33.86 10.99
N GLY A 15 -3.26 -33.11 11.92
CA GLY A 15 -3.73 -31.81 12.33
C GLY A 15 -4.15 -31.03 11.10
N LEU A 16 -5.42 -30.64 11.07
CA LEU A 16 -5.96 -29.65 10.17
C LEU A 16 -5.11 -28.39 10.36
N SER A 17 -4.02 -28.30 9.60
CA SER A 17 -3.32 -27.06 9.35
C SER A 17 -4.26 -26.19 8.54
N LEU A 18 -5.14 -25.49 9.26
CA LEU A 18 -5.87 -24.35 8.74
C LEU A 18 -4.90 -23.17 8.66
N SER A 19 -3.80 -23.33 7.93
CA SER A 19 -3.04 -22.21 7.38
C SER A 19 -3.84 -21.65 6.21
N GLY A 20 -4.99 -21.07 6.55
CA GLY A 20 -5.92 -20.47 5.61
C GLY A 20 -5.30 -19.26 4.94
N ARG A 21 -4.93 -19.43 3.66
CA ARG A 21 -4.52 -18.41 2.68
C ARG A 21 -3.38 -17.49 3.15
N GLY A 22 -2.17 -17.72 2.62
CA GLY A 22 -0.93 -16.98 2.92
C GLY A 22 -0.97 -15.46 2.74
N GLY A 23 -1.61 -14.76 3.67
CA GLY A 23 -1.61 -13.30 3.82
C GLY A 23 -1.08 -12.90 5.20
N LEU A 24 -0.64 -11.65 5.32
CA LEU A 24 -0.20 -11.08 6.59
C LEU A 24 -1.35 -10.96 7.59
N SER A 25 -1.07 -11.16 8.88
CA SER A 25 -2.02 -10.79 9.94
C SER A 25 -2.26 -9.27 9.92
N LEU A 26 -3.42 -8.82 10.42
CA LEU A 26 -3.76 -7.40 10.44
C LEU A 26 -2.69 -6.57 11.16
N THR A 27 -2.21 -7.04 12.31
CA THR A 27 -1.14 -6.37 13.08
C THR A 27 0.13 -6.26 12.24
N ALA A 28 0.58 -7.35 11.61
CA ALA A 28 1.78 -7.33 10.77
C ALA A 28 1.63 -6.40 9.57
N LEU A 29 0.44 -6.36 8.96
CA LEU A 29 0.11 -5.46 7.86
C LEU A 29 0.22 -4.00 8.31
N VAL A 30 -0.46 -3.62 9.40
CA VAL A 30 -0.47 -2.24 9.92
C VAL A 30 0.95 -1.81 10.31
N THR A 31 1.68 -2.65 11.06
CA THR A 31 3.06 -2.35 11.46
C THR A 31 3.96 -2.09 10.25
N ARG A 32 3.92 -2.95 9.21
CA ARG A 32 4.69 -2.74 7.98
C ARG A 32 4.25 -1.48 7.26
N TYR A 33 2.95 -1.23 7.16
CA TYR A 33 2.42 -0.03 6.49
C TYR A 33 2.93 1.25 7.14
N CYS A 34 2.87 1.32 8.48
CA CYS A 34 3.36 2.46 9.27
C CYS A 34 4.87 2.62 9.14
N ALA A 35 5.64 1.54 9.29
CA ALA A 35 7.10 1.60 9.19
C ALA A 35 7.57 2.05 7.79
N PHE A 36 6.94 1.53 6.73
CA PHE A 36 7.30 1.89 5.36
C PHE A 36 6.87 3.32 5.00
N ALA A 37 5.74 3.77 5.53
CA ALA A 37 5.34 5.17 5.41
C ALA A 37 6.34 6.10 6.11
N ALA A 38 6.76 5.77 7.33
CA ALA A 38 7.77 6.55 8.06
C ALA A 38 9.09 6.61 7.31
N LEU A 39 9.59 5.48 6.80
CA LEU A 39 10.83 5.43 6.03
C LEU A 39 10.72 6.23 4.72
N ALA A 40 9.61 6.11 4.00
CA ALA A 40 9.36 6.90 2.79
C ALA A 40 9.33 8.40 3.08
N THR A 41 8.74 8.82 4.21
CA THR A 41 8.76 10.21 4.67
C THR A 41 10.17 10.68 4.97
N LEU A 42 10.99 9.88 5.66
CA LEU A 42 12.38 10.22 5.94
C LEU A 42 13.20 10.38 4.65
N VAL A 43 13.03 9.48 3.67
CA VAL A 43 13.68 9.60 2.36
C VAL A 43 13.22 10.86 1.63
N ASN A 44 11.92 11.15 1.61
CA ASN A 44 11.37 12.36 1.00
C ASN A 44 12.02 13.62 1.62
N LEU A 45 11.98 13.76 2.94
CA LEU A 45 12.55 14.90 3.65
C LEU A 45 14.08 15.00 3.49
N GLY A 46 14.78 13.86 3.49
CA GLY A 46 16.23 13.82 3.25
C GLY A 46 16.60 14.36 1.87
N VAL A 47 15.87 13.94 0.83
CA VAL A 47 16.07 14.43 -0.54
C VAL A 47 15.71 15.91 -0.67
N GLN A 48 14.60 16.35 -0.07
CA GLN A 48 14.25 17.77 0.00
C GLN A 48 15.39 18.58 0.63
N ARG A 49 15.90 18.11 1.78
CA ARG A 49 16.99 18.76 2.51
C ARG A 49 18.24 18.90 1.66
N VAL A 50 18.63 17.85 0.93
CA VAL A 50 19.80 17.88 0.03
C VAL A 50 19.61 18.90 -1.09
N ILE A 51 18.43 18.95 -1.73
CA ILE A 51 18.18 19.90 -2.83
C ILE A 51 18.17 21.34 -2.31
N LEU A 52 17.60 21.57 -1.12
CA LEU A 52 17.56 22.89 -0.49
C LEU A 52 18.94 23.40 -0.04
N LEU A 53 19.99 22.56 -0.01
CA LEU A 53 21.37 23.04 0.14
C LEU A 53 21.78 23.95 -1.04
N GLY A 54 21.15 23.78 -2.21
CA GLY A 54 21.36 24.63 -3.38
C GLY A 54 20.64 25.98 -3.33
N GLY A 55 19.86 26.25 -2.27
CA GLY A 55 19.18 27.53 -2.04
C GLY A 55 17.67 27.42 -1.84
N HIS A 56 17.02 28.59 -1.67
CA HIS A 56 15.60 28.71 -1.30
C HIS A 56 14.76 29.44 -2.36
N ALA A 57 15.30 29.62 -3.57
CA ALA A 57 14.55 30.20 -4.67
C ALA A 57 13.36 29.30 -5.04
N ALA A 58 12.26 29.90 -5.51
CA ALA A 58 11.04 29.18 -5.91
C ALA A 58 11.28 27.94 -6.78
N PRO A 59 12.11 27.96 -7.85
CA PRO A 59 12.36 26.75 -8.65
C PRO A 59 13.10 25.65 -7.88
N VAL A 60 14.02 26.01 -6.98
CA VAL A 60 14.74 25.04 -6.12
C VAL A 60 13.77 24.41 -5.12
N PHE A 61 12.89 25.21 -4.53
CA PHE A 61 11.85 24.71 -3.64
C PHE A 61 10.89 23.76 -4.36
N ALA A 62 10.43 24.12 -5.56
CA ALA A 62 9.58 23.24 -6.38
C ALA A 62 10.30 21.93 -6.73
N ALA A 63 11.58 21.99 -7.08
CA ALA A 63 12.40 20.80 -7.31
C ALA A 63 12.55 19.94 -6.05
N ALA A 64 12.76 20.55 -4.88
CA ALA A 64 12.85 19.84 -3.61
C ALA A 64 11.57 19.04 -3.34
N ILE A 65 10.42 19.71 -3.38
CA ILE A 65 9.11 19.07 -3.17
C ILE A 65 8.86 17.96 -4.20
N GLY A 66 9.10 18.23 -5.49
CA GLY A 66 8.86 17.28 -6.56
C GLY A 66 9.73 16.02 -6.46
N VAL A 67 11.05 16.20 -6.40
CA VAL A 67 12.01 15.09 -6.37
C VAL A 67 11.95 14.34 -5.05
N GLY A 68 11.76 15.03 -3.92
CA GLY A 68 11.55 14.39 -2.62
C GLY A 68 10.31 13.51 -2.60
N THR A 69 9.20 14.00 -3.16
CA THR A 69 7.95 13.22 -3.27
C THR A 69 8.13 11.99 -4.13
N ILE A 70 8.79 12.11 -5.29
CA ILE A 70 9.09 10.97 -6.16
C ILE A 70 9.95 9.94 -5.42
N ALA A 71 11.02 10.37 -4.76
CA ALA A 71 11.92 9.49 -4.03
C ALA A 71 11.19 8.73 -2.89
N GLY A 72 10.36 9.42 -2.11
CA GLY A 72 9.53 8.81 -1.08
C GLY A 72 8.54 7.79 -1.66
N LEU A 73 7.84 8.15 -2.74
CA LEU A 73 6.88 7.26 -3.40
C LEU A 73 7.54 6.01 -3.98
N VAL A 74 8.70 6.15 -4.64
CA VAL A 74 9.46 5.01 -5.17
C VAL A 74 9.88 4.10 -4.03
N THR A 75 10.42 4.66 -2.95
CA THR A 75 10.81 3.91 -1.75
C THR A 75 9.62 3.11 -1.20
N LYS A 76 8.46 3.78 -1.02
CA LYS A 76 7.27 3.13 -0.51
C LYS A 76 6.76 2.03 -1.44
N TYR A 77 6.74 2.28 -2.75
CA TYR A 77 6.31 1.28 -3.73
C TYR A 77 7.17 0.01 -3.67
N VAL A 78 8.49 0.17 -3.61
CA VAL A 78 9.42 -0.97 -3.52
C VAL A 78 9.16 -1.76 -2.23
N LEU A 79 9.01 -1.06 -1.10
CA LEU A 79 8.74 -1.71 0.19
C LEU A 79 7.40 -2.44 0.22
N ASP A 80 6.32 -1.77 -0.20
CA ASP A 80 4.98 -2.37 -0.22
C ASP A 80 4.94 -3.58 -1.18
N LYS A 81 5.57 -3.47 -2.36
CA LYS A 81 5.64 -4.56 -3.34
C LYS A 81 6.27 -5.83 -2.75
N HIS A 82 7.43 -5.70 -2.12
CA HIS A 82 8.23 -6.85 -1.68
C HIS A 82 7.73 -7.44 -0.36
N TRP A 83 7.30 -6.60 0.59
CA TRP A 83 6.99 -7.04 1.95
C TRP A 83 5.52 -6.98 2.33
N ILE A 84 4.64 -6.37 1.53
CA ILE A 84 3.18 -6.38 1.80
C ILE A 84 2.46 -7.25 0.77
N PHE A 85 2.71 -7.00 -0.51
CA PHE A 85 1.99 -7.64 -1.59
C PHE A 85 2.71 -8.85 -2.18
N PHE A 86 3.98 -9.08 -1.80
CA PHE A 86 4.81 -10.21 -2.25
C PHE A 86 4.81 -10.40 -3.78
N ASP A 87 4.76 -9.30 -4.53
CA ASP A 87 4.63 -9.32 -5.99
C ASP A 87 5.96 -9.70 -6.66
N ARG A 88 6.01 -10.91 -7.23
CA ARG A 88 7.20 -11.49 -7.89
C ARG A 88 7.45 -10.99 -9.32
N ALA A 89 6.63 -10.11 -9.88
CA ALA A 89 6.84 -9.59 -11.23
C ALA A 89 8.24 -8.96 -11.37
N ARG A 90 8.97 -9.34 -12.43
CA ARG A 90 10.32 -8.88 -12.79
C ARG A 90 10.28 -8.01 -14.07
N GLY A 91 11.14 -7.00 -14.16
CA GLY A 91 11.39 -6.21 -15.38
C GLY A 91 10.95 -4.75 -15.32
N ALA A 92 11.83 -3.83 -15.73
CA ALA A 92 11.66 -2.37 -15.55
C ALA A 92 10.37 -1.79 -16.15
N LYS A 93 9.97 -2.26 -17.35
CA LYS A 93 8.72 -1.81 -18.01
C LYS A 93 7.46 -2.22 -17.23
N ALA A 94 7.44 -3.44 -16.68
CA ALA A 94 6.34 -3.91 -15.85
C ALA A 94 6.28 -3.18 -14.49
N HIS A 95 7.44 -2.83 -13.91
CA HIS A 95 7.51 -2.02 -12.69
C HIS A 95 7.04 -0.59 -12.93
N GLY A 96 7.45 0.06 -14.03
CA GLY A 96 7.03 1.43 -14.35
C GLY A 96 5.50 1.57 -14.49
N ALA A 97 4.86 0.66 -15.23
CA ALA A 97 3.40 0.68 -15.39
C ALA A 97 2.63 0.38 -14.08
N LYS A 98 3.19 -0.44 -13.19
CA LYS A 98 2.61 -0.70 -11.86
C LYS A 98 2.83 0.47 -10.90
N PHE A 99 4.03 1.06 -10.90
CA PHE A 99 4.35 2.25 -10.13
C PHE A 99 3.44 3.43 -10.52
N GLY A 100 3.23 3.65 -11.83
CA GLY A 100 2.30 4.67 -12.31
C GLY A 100 0.88 4.52 -11.75
N ARG A 101 0.32 3.30 -11.77
CA ARG A 101 -0.98 3.01 -11.15
C ARG A 101 -0.96 3.20 -9.64
N TYR A 102 0.09 2.75 -8.96
CA TYR A 102 0.26 2.91 -7.53
C TYR A 102 0.28 4.38 -7.11
N ALA A 103 1.07 5.20 -7.82
CA ALA A 103 1.18 6.64 -7.61
C ALA A 103 -0.14 7.35 -7.93
N PHE A 104 -0.80 6.99 -9.04
CA PHE A 104 -2.12 7.50 -9.40
C PHE A 104 -3.15 7.26 -8.30
N PHE A 105 -3.23 6.05 -7.75
CA PHE A 105 -4.14 5.78 -6.64
C PHE A 105 -3.77 6.53 -5.37
N GLY A 106 -2.47 6.76 -5.12
CA GLY A 106 -2.03 7.68 -4.07
C GLY A 106 -2.66 9.06 -4.23
N LEU A 107 -2.46 9.69 -5.39
CA LEU A 107 -3.02 11.01 -5.72
C LEU A 107 -4.56 11.02 -5.65
N PHE A 108 -5.21 9.98 -6.19
CA PHE A 108 -6.66 9.84 -6.14
C PHE A 108 -7.18 9.82 -4.70
N THR A 109 -6.52 9.08 -3.80
CA THR A 109 -6.94 9.04 -2.39
C THR A 109 -6.59 10.31 -1.62
N THR A 110 -5.53 11.03 -2.00
CA THR A 110 -5.26 12.39 -1.49
C THR A 110 -6.38 13.36 -1.89
N ALA A 111 -6.89 13.26 -3.12
CA ALA A 111 -8.03 14.07 -3.55
C ALA A 111 -9.31 13.75 -2.77
N ILE A 112 -9.53 12.49 -2.38
CA ILE A 112 -10.64 12.11 -1.48
C ILE A 112 -10.50 12.81 -0.13
N PHE A 113 -9.29 12.79 0.45
CA PHE A 113 -9.00 13.47 1.71
C PHE A 113 -9.30 14.98 1.61
N TRP A 114 -8.71 15.69 0.65
CA TRP A 114 -8.93 17.12 0.46
C TRP A 114 -10.38 17.47 0.11
N GLY A 115 -11.05 16.64 -0.69
CA GLY A 115 -12.45 16.83 -1.04
C GLY A 115 -13.36 16.72 0.20
N SER A 116 -13.14 15.72 1.04
CA SER A 116 -13.88 15.54 2.29
C SER A 116 -13.65 16.70 3.27
N GLU A 117 -12.39 17.09 3.46
CA GLU A 117 -12.00 18.26 4.26
C GLU A 117 -12.69 19.54 3.76
N THR A 118 -12.70 19.75 2.44
CA THR A 118 -13.30 20.92 1.80
C THR A 118 -14.83 20.93 1.95
N VAL A 119 -15.51 19.81 1.71
CA VAL A 119 -16.98 19.73 1.86
C VAL A 119 -17.40 20.06 3.28
N PHE A 120 -16.70 19.51 4.28
CA PHE A 120 -17.01 19.80 5.68
C PHE A 120 -16.69 21.24 6.07
N TRP A 121 -15.57 21.78 5.59
CA TRP A 121 -15.26 23.20 5.76
C TRP A 121 -16.38 24.08 5.18
N LEU A 122 -16.87 23.78 3.97
CA LEU A 122 -17.94 24.54 3.34
C LEU A 122 -19.27 24.42 4.09
N ALA A 123 -19.55 23.26 4.70
CA ALA A 123 -20.78 23.01 5.46
C ALA A 123 -20.79 23.70 6.83
N GLY A 124 -19.67 23.66 7.57
CA GLY A 124 -19.61 24.13 8.96
C GLY A 124 -18.82 25.41 9.21
N ARG A 125 -17.91 25.80 8.30
CA ARG A 125 -17.06 27.01 8.38
C ARG A 125 -16.28 27.18 9.69
N THR A 126 -15.95 26.08 10.35
CA THR A 126 -15.14 26.04 11.57
C THR A 126 -14.03 25.00 11.43
N ASP A 127 -12.94 25.18 12.16
CA ASP A 127 -11.82 24.23 12.15
C ASP A 127 -12.26 22.82 12.57
N ALA A 128 -13.15 22.70 13.57
CA ALA A 128 -13.67 21.41 14.02
C ALA A 128 -14.35 20.62 12.89
N TRP A 129 -15.15 21.28 12.04
CA TRP A 129 -15.76 20.63 10.89
C TRP A 129 -14.72 20.25 9.84
N ARG A 130 -13.79 21.16 9.51
CA ARG A 130 -12.68 20.86 8.59
C ARG A 130 -11.91 19.61 9.05
N GLU A 131 -11.53 19.57 10.31
CA GLU A 131 -10.80 18.45 10.93
C GLU A 131 -11.60 17.15 10.92
N ALA A 132 -12.91 17.21 11.21
CA ALA A 132 -13.78 16.03 11.10
C ALA A 132 -13.82 15.50 9.65
N GLY A 133 -13.95 16.38 8.66
CA GLY A 133 -13.89 16.03 7.24
C GLY A 133 -12.54 15.46 6.82
N ALA A 134 -11.45 16.02 7.34
CA ALA A 134 -10.09 15.53 7.14
C ALA A 134 -9.91 14.10 7.68
N VAL A 135 -10.31 13.84 8.92
CA VAL A 135 -10.21 12.51 9.56
C VAL A 135 -11.05 11.47 8.79
N LEU A 136 -12.29 11.82 8.44
CA LEU A 136 -13.16 10.95 7.63
C LEU A 136 -12.53 10.65 6.27
N GLY A 137 -12.04 11.69 5.59
CA GLY A 137 -11.41 11.60 4.28
C GLY A 137 -10.16 10.71 4.29
N LEU A 138 -9.32 10.84 5.32
CA LEU A 138 -8.16 9.97 5.53
C LEU A 138 -8.57 8.51 5.76
N ALA A 139 -9.56 8.26 6.63
CA ALA A 139 -10.03 6.91 6.92
C ALA A 139 -10.55 6.21 5.65
N VAL A 140 -11.41 6.89 4.89
CA VAL A 140 -11.92 6.39 3.60
C VAL A 140 -10.79 6.23 2.59
N GLY A 141 -9.91 7.22 2.48
CA GLY A 141 -8.75 7.21 1.59
C GLY A 141 -7.87 5.99 1.79
N TYR A 142 -7.53 5.65 3.04
CA TYR A 142 -6.74 4.45 3.34
C TYR A 142 -7.43 3.15 2.94
N VAL A 143 -8.72 3.00 3.23
CA VAL A 143 -9.50 1.81 2.86
C VAL A 143 -9.57 1.67 1.34
N VAL A 144 -9.85 2.77 0.63
CA VAL A 144 -9.92 2.81 -0.83
C VAL A 144 -8.56 2.50 -1.44
N LYS A 145 -7.48 3.11 -0.93
CA LYS A 145 -6.09 2.89 -1.39
C LYS A 145 -5.73 1.41 -1.33
N TYR A 146 -5.96 0.77 -0.19
CA TYR A 146 -5.67 -0.66 -0.01
C TYR A 146 -6.43 -1.53 -1.02
N ARG A 147 -7.73 -1.26 -1.22
CA ARG A 147 -8.56 -2.01 -2.17
C ARG A 147 -8.10 -1.82 -3.61
N LEU A 148 -7.77 -0.59 -4.01
CA LEU A 148 -7.30 -0.26 -5.36
C LEU A 148 -5.94 -0.88 -5.65
N ASP A 149 -4.99 -0.76 -4.73
CA ASP A 149 -3.65 -1.34 -4.90
C ASP A 149 -3.70 -2.86 -5.02
N ARG A 150 -4.45 -3.50 -4.13
CA ARG A 150 -4.62 -4.95 -4.16
C ARG A 150 -5.25 -5.43 -5.46
N LYS A 151 -6.27 -4.73 -5.96
CA LYS A 151 -7.04 -5.15 -7.14
C LYS A 151 -6.35 -4.81 -8.47
N PHE A 152 -5.72 -3.65 -8.57
CA PHE A 152 -5.29 -3.09 -9.86
C PHE A 152 -3.78 -2.95 -10.00
N VAL A 153 -3.02 -2.91 -8.90
CA VAL A 153 -1.54 -2.82 -8.94
C VAL A 153 -0.92 -4.19 -8.74
N PHE A 154 -1.43 -4.95 -7.77
CA PHE A 154 -0.86 -6.22 -7.32
C PHE A 154 -1.81 -7.40 -7.51
N ALA A 155 -2.65 -7.35 -8.55
CA ALA A 155 -3.53 -8.45 -8.91
C ALA A 155 -2.72 -9.76 -9.08
N PRO A 156 -3.15 -10.88 -8.47
CA PRO A 156 -2.56 -12.18 -8.74
C PRO A 156 -2.69 -12.53 -10.23
N VAL A 157 -1.62 -13.03 -10.83
CA VAL A 157 -1.70 -13.62 -12.18
C VAL A 157 -2.57 -14.89 -12.08
N PRO A 158 -3.61 -15.06 -12.92
CA PRO A 158 -4.39 -16.28 -12.94
C PRO A 158 -3.48 -17.51 -13.12
N ALA A 159 -3.72 -18.57 -12.35
CA ALA A 159 -3.06 -19.85 -12.54
C ALA A 159 -3.56 -20.45 -13.87
N GLY A 160 -2.89 -20.10 -14.97
CA GLY A 160 -3.27 -20.52 -16.32
C GLY A 160 -2.31 -20.04 -17.41
N ASP A 161 -1.63 -18.91 -17.20
CA ASP A 161 -0.82 -18.28 -18.25
C ASP A 161 0.69 -18.33 -17.96
N SER A 162 1.21 -19.51 -17.59
CA SER A 162 2.65 -19.79 -17.72
C SER A 162 2.90 -20.44 -19.08
N VAL A 163 3.14 -19.59 -20.09
CA VAL A 163 3.80 -19.97 -21.35
C VAL A 163 5.29 -19.67 -21.22
#